data_AF-A0A962TXR0-F1
#
_entry.id   AF-A0A962TXR0-F1
#
_cell.length_a   1.000
_cell.length_b   1.000
_cell.length_c   1.000
_cell.angle_alpha   90.00
_cell.angle_beta   90.00
_cell.angle_gamma   90.00
#
_symmetry.space_group_name_H-M   'P 1'
#
loop_
_entity.id
_entity.type
_entity.pdbx_description
1 polymer ?
#
loop_
_entity_poly.entity_id
_entity_poly.type
_entity_poly.pdbx_seq_one_letter_code
_entity_poly.pdbx_strand_id
1 'polypeptide(L)'
;MKPDSATAMQQLIAQIRATFPFDRPQAQVCAGPCQGCSLKLLEFLATEIDAWEQRITAGERPGLAELSQLLRTSRKIARVLEKADLMRAPEPGDAG
;
A
#
# COMPACT_ATOMS: atom_id res chain seq x y z
N MET A 1 -17.84 -13.57 15.16
CA MET A 1 -18.08 -13.33 13.73
C MET A 1 -16.79 -13.63 12.98
N LYS A 2 -16.82 -14.47 11.94
CA LYS A 2 -15.63 -14.67 11.09
C LYS A 2 -15.45 -13.38 10.29
N PRO A 3 -14.25 -12.78 10.24
CA PRO A 3 -14.05 -11.61 9.41
C PRO A 3 -14.34 -12.00 7.96
N ASP A 4 -15.31 -11.34 7.34
CA ASP A 4 -15.55 -11.45 5.91
C ASP A 4 -14.27 -11.06 5.16
N SER A 5 -13.99 -11.74 4.05
CA SER A 5 -12.80 -11.47 3.24
C SER A 5 -12.75 -10.02 2.73
N ALA A 6 -13.92 -9.40 2.52
CA ALA A 6 -14.04 -7.97 2.25
C ALA A 6 -13.49 -7.11 3.40
N THR A 7 -13.84 -7.42 4.65
CA THR A 7 -13.32 -6.73 5.84
C THR A 7 -11.82 -6.90 5.96
N ALA A 8 -11.30 -8.10 5.69
CA ALA A 8 -9.86 -8.35 5.69
C ALA A 8 -9.15 -7.52 4.59
N MET A 9 -9.75 -7.36 3.41
CA MET A 9 -9.18 -6.57 2.33
C MET A 9 -9.18 -5.08 2.67
N GLN A 10 -10.26 -4.56 3.25
CA GLN A 10 -10.30 -3.18 3.71
C GLN A 10 -9.25 -2.89 4.79
N GLN A 11 -9.08 -3.81 5.75
CA GLN A 11 -8.02 -3.67 6.76
C GLN A 11 -6.61 -3.72 6.16
N LEU A 12 -6.38 -4.54 5.14
CA LEU A 12 -5.12 -4.59 4.42
C LEU A 12 -4.85 -3.28 3.67
N ILE A 13 -5.86 -2.75 2.98
CA ILE A 13 -5.78 -1.47 2.28
C ILE A 13 -5.45 -0.33 3.26
N ALA A 14 -6.13 -0.27 4.40
CA ALA A 14 -5.87 0.73 5.43
C ALA A 14 -4.42 0.65 5.97
N GLN A 15 -3.92 -0.57 6.25
CA GLN A 15 -2.53 -0.78 6.66
C GLN A 15 -1.54 -0.34 5.59
N ILE A 16 -1.81 -0.64 4.31
CA ILE A 16 -0.99 -0.19 3.20
C ILE A 16 -0.98 1.34 3.15
N ARG A 17 -2.14 2.01 3.24
CA ARG A 17 -2.20 3.49 3.24
C ARG A 17 -1.45 4.12 4.41
N ALA A 18 -1.47 3.49 5.58
CA ALA A 18 -0.72 3.96 6.74
C ALA A 18 0.80 3.71 6.62
N THR A 19 1.21 2.60 6.02
CA THR A 19 2.64 2.22 5.94
C THR A 19 3.37 2.93 4.80
N PHE A 20 2.68 3.13 3.68
CA PHE A 20 3.29 3.66 2.46
C PHE A 20 3.14 5.18 2.38
N PRO A 21 4.17 5.89 1.88
CA PRO A 21 4.21 7.34 1.83
C PRO A 21 3.41 7.91 0.65
N PHE A 22 2.15 7.52 0.47
CA PHE A 22 1.32 8.01 -0.65
C PHE A 22 1.12 9.53 -0.64
N ASP A 23 1.20 10.15 0.53
CA ASP A 23 1.03 11.60 0.72
C ASP A 23 2.33 12.40 0.52
N ARG A 24 3.50 11.74 0.41
CA ARG A 24 4.77 12.47 0.22
C ARG A 24 4.86 13.02 -1.20
N PRO A 25 5.21 14.32 -1.37
CA PRO A 25 5.32 14.91 -2.70
C PRO A 25 6.45 14.26 -3.50
N GLN A 26 6.17 13.98 -4.77
CA GLN A 26 7.09 13.32 -5.71
C GLN A 26 8.50 13.94 -5.76
N ALA A 27 8.62 15.24 -5.46
CA ALA A 27 9.88 15.98 -5.39
C ALA A 27 10.85 15.46 -4.32
N GLN A 28 10.35 14.91 -3.20
CA GLN A 28 11.20 14.31 -2.15
C GLN A 28 11.65 12.88 -2.50
N VAL A 29 10.95 12.24 -3.44
CA VAL A 29 11.21 10.86 -3.87
C VAL A 29 12.30 10.78 -4.96
N CYS A 30 12.63 11.90 -5.61
CA CYS A 30 13.42 11.96 -6.84
C CYS A 30 14.80 12.62 -6.67
N ALA A 31 15.53 12.31 -5.60
CA ALA A 31 16.86 12.89 -5.30
C ALA A 31 18.06 11.95 -5.56
N GLY A 32 17.86 10.83 -6.29
CA GLY A 32 18.91 9.83 -6.56
C GLY A 32 18.95 9.39 -8.04
N PRO A 33 20.00 8.65 -8.47
CA PRO A 33 20.15 8.22 -9.86
C PRO A 33 18.90 7.43 -10.28
N CYS A 34 18.30 7.83 -11.41
CA CYS A 34 17.06 7.31 -11.99
C CYS A 34 17.17 5.84 -12.45
N GLN A 35 17.61 4.92 -11.60
CA GLN A 35 17.48 3.49 -11.79
C GLN A 35 16.08 3.04 -11.32
N GLY A 36 15.05 3.37 -12.10
CA GLY A 36 13.77 2.62 -12.05
C GLY A 36 12.87 2.91 -10.83
N CYS A 37 12.40 4.15 -10.74
CA CYS A 37 11.15 4.64 -10.15
C CYS A 37 10.45 3.75 -9.08
N SER A 38 10.95 3.75 -7.84
CA SER A 38 10.16 3.32 -6.67
C SER A 38 8.81 4.06 -6.57
N LEU A 39 8.72 5.26 -7.16
CA LEU A 39 7.48 6.02 -7.32
C LEU A 39 6.44 5.31 -8.20
N LYS A 40 6.85 4.72 -9.33
CA LYS A 40 5.90 4.04 -10.24
C LYS A 40 5.30 2.79 -9.59
N LEU A 41 6.07 2.13 -8.73
CA LEU A 41 5.57 1.03 -7.90
C LEU A 41 4.59 1.53 -6.84
N LEU A 42 4.86 2.69 -6.23
CA LEU A 42 3.94 3.33 -5.29
C LEU A 42 2.63 3.73 -5.99
N GLU A 43 2.70 4.37 -7.16
CA GLU A 43 1.53 4.73 -7.98
C GLU A 43 0.73 3.49 -8.39
N PHE A 44 1.41 2.42 -8.81
CA PHE A 44 0.77 1.14 -9.10
C PHE A 44 0.03 0.58 -7.89
N LEU A 45 0.66 0.60 -6.71
CA LEU A 45 0.03 0.12 -5.48
C LEU A 45 -1.18 0.97 -5.08
N ALA A 46 -1.10 2.29 -5.27
CA ALA A 46 -2.20 3.23 -5.01
C ALA A 46 -3.41 2.92 -5.90
N THR A 47 -3.19 2.69 -7.19
CA THR A 47 -4.26 2.29 -8.13
C THR A 47 -4.86 0.94 -7.76
N GLU A 48 -4.03 -0.04 -7.36
CA GLU A 48 -4.52 -1.37 -6.97
C GLU A 48 -5.44 -1.31 -5.74
N ILE A 49 -5.07 -0.56 -4.71
CA ILE A 49 -5.91 -0.43 -3.51
C ILE A 49 -7.20 0.34 -3.80
N ASP A 50 -7.15 1.40 -4.61
CA ASP A 50 -8.34 2.18 -5.00
C ASP A 50 -9.31 1.33 -5.81
N ALA A 51 -8.80 0.56 -6.78
CA ALA A 51 -9.58 -0.39 -7.55
C ALA A 51 -10.25 -1.44 -6.63
N TRP A 52 -9.54 -1.96 -5.62
CA TRP A 52 -10.13 -2.87 -4.65
C TRP A 52 -11.20 -2.20 -3.77
N GLU A 53 -11.01 -0.96 -3.31
CA GLU A 53 -12.04 -0.22 -2.57
C GLU A 53 -13.31 -0.02 -3.40
N GLN A 54 -13.16 0.34 -4.68
CA GLN A 54 -14.30 0.48 -5.60
C GLN A 54 -15.01 -0.86 -5.82
N ARG A 55 -14.27 -1.95 -6.04
CA ARG A 55 -14.82 -3.30 -6.25
C ARG A 55 -15.60 -3.78 -5.02
N ILE A 56 -15.06 -3.58 -3.82
CA ILE A 56 -15.73 -3.89 -2.55
C ILE A 56 -17.00 -3.06 -2.40
N THR A 57 -16.93 -1.76 -2.71
CA THR A 57 -18.09 -0.85 -2.66
C THR A 57 -19.18 -1.26 -3.66
N ALA A 58 -18.79 -1.77 -4.82
CA ALA A 58 -19.69 -2.33 -5.83
C ALA A 58 -20.30 -3.69 -5.43
N GLY A 59 -19.95 -4.23 -4.26
CA GLY A 59 -20.45 -5.51 -3.75
C GLY A 59 -19.61 -6.72 -4.12
N GLU A 60 -18.46 -6.51 -4.76
CA GLU A 60 -17.54 -7.61 -5.08
C GLU A 60 -16.78 -8.05 -3.82
N ARG A 61 -16.67 -9.36 -3.63
CA ARG A 61 -15.98 -9.94 -2.47
C ARG A 61 -14.66 -10.53 -2.89
N PRO A 62 -13.51 -9.96 -2.48
CA PRO A 62 -12.22 -10.57 -2.75
C PRO A 62 -12.11 -11.95 -2.09
N GLY A 63 -11.39 -12.86 -2.74
CA GLY A 63 -10.98 -14.13 -2.17
C GLY A 63 -9.70 -14.02 -1.33
N LEU A 64 -9.35 -15.13 -0.68
CA LEU A 64 -8.08 -15.24 0.05
C LEU A 64 -6.85 -15.18 -0.88
N ALA A 65 -7.00 -15.60 -2.13
CA ALA A 65 -5.95 -15.53 -3.14
C ALA A 65 -5.61 -14.08 -3.48
N GLU A 66 -6.62 -13.24 -3.72
CA GLU A 66 -6.45 -11.82 -4.04
C GLU A 66 -5.85 -11.05 -2.86
N LEU A 67 -6.33 -11.33 -1.64
CA LEU A 67 -5.72 -10.82 -0.40
C LEU A 67 -4.23 -11.17 -0.31
N SER A 68 -3.89 -12.44 -0.54
CA SER A 68 -2.51 -12.91 -0.50
C SER A 68 -1.66 -12.27 -1.59
N GLN A 69 -2.24 -12.03 -2.77
CA GLN A 69 -1.57 -11.37 -3.89
C GLN A 69 -1.28 -9.90 -3.57
N LEU A 70 -2.26 -9.14 -3.07
CA LEU A 70 -2.07 -7.74 -2.67
C LEU A 70 -1.04 -7.62 -1.55
N LEU A 71 -1.06 -8.52 -0.56
CA LEU A 71 -0.08 -8.56 0.52
C LEU A 71 1.34 -8.84 0.01
N ARG A 72 1.50 -9.76 -0.96
CA ARG A 72 2.81 -10.05 -1.56
C ARG A 72 3.32 -8.87 -2.37
N THR A 73 2.46 -8.26 -3.17
CA THR A 73 2.78 -7.08 -3.99
C THR A 73 3.21 -5.92 -3.09
N SER A 74 2.40 -5.55 -2.09
CA SER A 74 2.75 -4.51 -1.13
C SER A 74 4.09 -4.79 -0.45
N ARG A 75 4.31 -5.98 0.13
CA ARG A 75 5.60 -6.32 0.77
C ARG A 75 6.80 -6.20 -0.16
N LYS A 76 6.66 -6.53 -1.45
CA LYS A 76 7.73 -6.38 -2.43
C LYS A 76 8.05 -4.90 -2.66
N ILE A 77 7.02 -4.06 -2.78
CA ILE A 77 7.18 -2.62 -3.00
C ILE A 77 7.74 -1.94 -1.75
N ALA A 78 7.27 -2.32 -0.56
CA ALA A 78 7.80 -1.86 0.73
C ALA A 78 9.31 -2.06 0.78
N ARG A 79 9.81 -3.28 0.49
CA ARG A 79 11.25 -3.56 0.48
C ARG A 79 12.06 -2.70 -0.49
N VAL A 80 11.49 -2.33 -1.63
CA VAL A 80 12.14 -1.44 -2.60
C VAL A 80 12.20 -0.01 -2.06
N LEU A 81 11.12 0.46 -1.43
CA LEU A 81 11.05 1.78 -0.78
C LEU A 81 11.94 1.86 0.47
N GLU A 82 12.02 0.81 1.28
CA GLU A 82 12.92 0.70 2.45
C GLU A 82 14.38 0.86 2.02
N LYS A 83 14.78 0.19 0.94
CA LYS A 83 16.13 0.33 0.38
C LYS A 83 16.44 1.72 -0.16
N ALA A 84 15.40 2.46 -0.55
CA ALA A 84 15.51 3.82 -1.03
C ALA A 84 15.35 4.86 0.10
N ASP A 85 15.18 4.42 1.36
CA ASP A 85 14.90 5.28 2.52
C ASP A 85 13.62 6.14 2.37
N LEU A 86 12.64 5.61 1.64
CA LEU A 86 11.40 6.33 1.30
C LEU A 86 10.20 5.92 2.16
N MET A 87 10.28 4.81 2.90
CA MET A 87 9.18 4.36 3.75
C MET A 87 8.91 5.37 4.87
N ARG A 88 7.63 5.50 5.23
CA ARG A 88 7.27 6.22 6.45
C ARG A 88 7.86 5.43 7.61
N ALA A 89 8.77 6.05 8.36
CA ALA A 89 9.14 5.50 9.66
C ALA A 89 7.85 5.40 10.49
N PRO A 90 7.61 4.31 11.23
CA PRO A 90 6.52 4.29 12.19
C PRO A 90 6.77 5.47 13.14
N GLU A 91 5.95 6.51 13.04
CA GLU A 91 6.07 7.67 13.92
C GLU A 91 5.83 7.16 15.34
N PRO A 92 6.80 7.29 16.27
CA PRO A 92 6.58 6.90 17.64
C PRO A 92 5.74 7.98 18.32
N GLY A 93 4.41 7.91 18.17
CA GLY A 93 3.51 8.77 18.94
C GLY A 93 2.21 9.13 18.24
N ASP A 94 1.22 8.26 18.33
CA ASP A 94 -0.17 8.70 18.54
C ASP A 94 -0.63 8.13 19.89
N ALA A 95 -0.12 8.79 20.93
CA ALA A 95 -0.64 8.73 22.29
C ALA A 95 -0.78 10.20 22.71
N GLY A 96 -1.98 10.76 22.61
CA GLY A 96 -2.28 12.14 22.96
C GLY A 96 -3.71 12.52 22.63
#